data_AF-A0A0K8PIB0-F1
#
_entry.id   AF-A0A0K8PIB0-F1
#
_cell.length_a   1.000
_cell.length_b   1.000
_cell.length_c   1.000
_cell.angle_alpha   90.00
_cell.angle_beta   90.00
_cell.angle_gamma   90.00
#
_symmetry.space_group_name_H-M   'P 1'
#
loop_
_entity.id
_entity.type
_entity.pdbx_description
1 polymer ?
#
loop_
_entity_poly.entity_id
_entity_poly.type
_entity_poly.pdbx_seq_one_letter_code
_entity_poly.pdbx_strand_id
1 'polypeptide(L)'
;MTHANAPLSVEGCRRFIERCKTRPIAHVAAEMGISRACASKWVNRWRKHGDIGLLDRSSTRHHQPSATSADITQRIEAMRREHKWPTSRITFECDP
;
A
#
# COMPACT_ATOMS: atom_id res chain seq x y z
N MET A 1 -0.56 -5.37 15.01
CA MET A 1 -0.99 -6.56 14.24
C MET A 1 -2.51 -6.59 14.17
N THR A 2 -3.09 -6.45 12.99
CA THR A 2 -4.52 -6.68 12.75
C THR A 2 -4.80 -8.18 12.85
N HIS A 3 -5.75 -8.59 13.68
CA HIS A 3 -6.16 -10.01 13.78
C HIS A 3 -6.73 -10.50 12.44
N ALA A 4 -6.72 -11.81 12.20
CA ALA A 4 -7.22 -12.41 10.95
C ALA A 4 -8.65 -11.93 10.59
N ASN A 5 -9.46 -11.62 11.60
CA ASN A 5 -10.83 -11.15 11.44
C ASN A 5 -11.02 -9.64 11.25
N ALA A 6 -9.94 -8.85 11.29
CA ALA A 6 -10.04 -7.41 11.11
C ALA A 6 -10.59 -7.06 9.71
N PRO A 7 -11.44 -6.03 9.57
CA PRO A 7 -12.05 -5.66 8.30
C PRO A 7 -11.04 -5.48 7.15
N LEU A 8 -9.90 -4.86 7.46
CA LEU A 8 -8.82 -4.54 6.50
C LEU A 8 -7.85 -5.70 6.24
N SER A 9 -8.07 -6.89 6.83
CA SER A 9 -7.31 -8.09 6.44
C SER A 9 -7.83 -8.63 5.11
N VAL A 10 -7.03 -9.46 4.41
CA VAL A 10 -7.45 -10.11 3.16
C VAL A 10 -8.73 -10.93 3.38
N GLU A 11 -8.81 -11.67 4.49
CA GLU A 11 -9.99 -12.46 4.85
C GLU A 11 -11.18 -11.57 5.25
N GLY A 12 -10.93 -10.46 5.94
CA GLY A 12 -11.94 -9.44 6.24
C GLY A 12 -12.53 -8.86 4.96
N CYS A 13 -11.68 -8.50 4.00
CA CYS A 13 -12.10 -8.01 2.68
C CYS A 13 -12.88 -9.08 1.90
N ARG A 14 -12.45 -10.34 1.94
CA ARG A 14 -13.14 -11.45 1.27
C ARG A 14 -14.57 -11.60 1.79
N ARG A 15 -14.74 -11.66 3.11
CA ARG A 15 -16.08 -11.74 3.73
C ARG A 15 -16.94 -10.51 3.45
N PHE A 16 -16.32 -9.34 3.42
CA PHE A 16 -16.99 -8.11 3.00
C PHE A 16 -17.56 -8.23 1.58
N ILE A 17 -16.76 -8.71 0.61
CA ILE A 17 -17.19 -8.90 -0.78
C ILE A 17 -18.33 -9.92 -0.87
N GLU A 18 -18.23 -11.06 -0.18
CA GLU A 18 -19.30 -12.07 -0.18
C GLU A 18 -20.63 -11.50 0.34
N ARG A 19 -20.59 -10.72 1.43
CA ARG A 19 -21.80 -10.04 1.96
C ARG A 19 -22.37 -9.00 0.98
N CYS A 20 -21.52 -8.34 0.18
CA CYS A 20 -21.96 -7.38 -0.82
C CYS A 20 -22.63 -8.01 -2.05
N LYS A 21 -22.60 -9.34 -2.22
CA LYS A 21 -23.29 -10.01 -3.33
C LYS A 21 -24.81 -9.96 -3.20
N THR A 22 -25.32 -9.94 -1.97
CA THR A 22 -26.77 -9.97 -1.69
C THR A 22 -27.28 -8.72 -0.98
N ARG A 23 -26.37 -7.82 -0.54
CA ARG A 23 -26.69 -6.67 0.30
C ARG A 23 -26.03 -5.39 -0.23
N PRO A 24 -26.63 -4.21 -0.03
CA PRO A 24 -26.02 -2.94 -0.43
C PRO A 24 -24.68 -2.67 0.28
N ILE A 25 -23.68 -2.19 -0.48
CA ILE A 25 -22.32 -1.87 -0.01
C ILE A 25 -22.33 -0.98 1.24
N ALA A 26 -23.23 0.01 1.29
CA ALA A 26 -23.31 0.95 2.40
C ALA A 26 -23.66 0.29 3.74
N HIS A 27 -24.57 -0.69 3.73
CA HIS A 27 -24.97 -1.41 4.95
C HIS A 27 -23.83 -2.29 5.45
N VAL A 28 -23.19 -3.05 4.56
CA VAL A 28 -22.07 -3.92 4.92
C VAL A 28 -20.85 -3.09 5.41
N ALA A 29 -20.61 -1.93 4.80
CA ALA A 29 -19.54 -1.03 5.24
C ALA A 29 -19.76 -0.52 6.67
N ALA A 30 -20.99 -0.12 7.00
CA ALA A 30 -21.36 0.33 8.35
C ALA A 30 -21.18 -0.79 9.40
N GLU A 31 -21.61 -2.02 9.09
CA GLU A 31 -21.42 -3.18 9.97
C GLU A 31 -19.95 -3.51 10.25
N MET A 32 -19.08 -3.25 9.27
CA MET A 32 -17.65 -3.52 9.40
C MET A 32 -16.85 -2.32 9.92
N GLY A 33 -17.50 -1.20 10.24
CA GLY A 33 -16.84 0.00 10.76
C GLY A 33 -15.89 0.66 9.77
N ILE A 34 -16.14 0.52 8.46
CA ILE A 34 -15.31 1.12 7.40
C ILE A 34 -16.09 2.17 6.61
N SER A 35 -15.38 3.15 6.05
CA SER A 35 -16.01 4.16 5.22
C SER A 35 -16.57 3.59 3.91
N ARG A 36 -17.67 4.17 3.41
CA ARG A 36 -18.27 3.79 2.12
C ARG A 36 -17.27 3.92 0.96
N ALA A 37 -16.39 4.91 1.00
CA ALA A 37 -15.36 5.11 -0.02
C ALA A 37 -14.32 3.98 -0.02
N CYS A 38 -13.87 3.54 1.16
CA CYS A 38 -12.97 2.39 1.30
C CYS A 38 -13.63 1.11 0.76
N ALA A 39 -14.87 0.85 1.20
CA ALA A 39 -15.68 -0.26 0.74
C ALA A 39 -15.87 -0.28 -0.79
N SER A 40 -16.20 0.86 -1.39
CA SER A 40 -16.39 0.98 -2.84
C SER A 40 -15.09 0.69 -3.61
N LYS A 41 -13.94 1.16 -3.09
CA LYS A 41 -12.62 0.87 -3.67
C LYS A 41 -12.34 -0.63 -3.71
N TRP A 42 -12.65 -1.36 -2.63
CA TRP A 42 -12.48 -2.80 -2.58
C TRP A 42 -13.39 -3.54 -3.55
N VAL A 43 -14.69 -3.22 -3.58
CA VAL A 43 -15.63 -3.86 -4.52
C VAL A 43 -15.19 -3.65 -5.96
N ASN A 44 -14.83 -2.42 -6.34
CA ASN A 44 -14.40 -2.12 -7.71
C ASN A 44 -13.11 -2.87 -8.07
N ARG A 45 -12.19 -3.01 -7.11
CA ARG A 45 -10.93 -3.73 -7.34
C ARG A 45 -11.16 -5.24 -7.47
N TRP A 46 -12.02 -5.82 -6.63
CA TRP A 46 -12.41 -7.23 -6.72
C TRP A 46 -13.15 -7.52 -8.04
N ARG A 47 -14.06 -6.64 -8.47
CA ARG A 47 -14.72 -6.77 -9.79
C ARG A 47 -13.73 -6.79 -10.95
N LYS A 48 -12.62 -6.03 -10.84
CA LYS A 48 -11.61 -5.93 -11.91
C LYS A 48 -10.58 -7.07 -11.87
N HIS A 49 -10.23 -7.59 -10.70
CA HIS A 49 -9.07 -8.47 -10.51
C HIS A 49 -9.36 -9.75 -9.73
N GLY A 50 -10.61 -9.99 -9.34
CA GLY A 50 -10.99 -11.08 -8.44
C GLY A 50 -10.31 -10.97 -7.08
N ASP A 51 -10.05 -12.12 -6.47
CA ASP A 51 -9.45 -12.23 -5.13
C ASP A 51 -8.04 -11.64 -5.05
N ILE A 52 -7.27 -11.65 -6.15
CA ILE A 52 -5.96 -11.00 -6.26
C ILE A 52 -6.09 -9.47 -6.04
N GLY A 53 -7.26 -8.90 -6.33
CA GLY A 53 -7.57 -7.52 -6.00
C GLY A 53 -7.51 -7.23 -4.50
N LEU A 54 -7.82 -8.18 -3.64
CA LEU A 54 -7.93 -7.95 -2.18
C LEU A 54 -6.59 -7.97 -1.46
N LEU A 55 -5.51 -8.40 -2.14
CA LEU A 55 -4.16 -8.34 -1.61
C LEU A 55 -3.73 -6.88 -1.39
N ASP A 56 -2.84 -6.69 -0.41
CA ASP A 56 -2.24 -5.39 -0.19
C ASP A 56 -1.45 -4.96 -1.43
N ARG A 57 -1.63 -3.69 -1.80
CA ARG A 57 -0.91 -3.10 -2.91
C ARG A 57 -0.14 -1.92 -2.35
N SER A 58 1.11 -1.83 -2.77
CA SER A 58 1.91 -0.64 -2.47
C SER A 58 1.11 0.60 -2.83
N SER A 59 0.96 1.49 -1.84
CA SER A 59 0.38 2.81 -2.04
C SER A 59 1.42 3.82 -2.55
N THR A 60 2.63 3.36 -2.85
CA THR A 60 3.69 4.17 -3.44
C THR A 60 3.23 4.74 -4.78
N ARG A 61 3.52 6.03 -4.99
CA ARG A 61 3.19 6.72 -6.23
C ARG A 61 3.95 6.08 -7.39
N HIS A 62 3.26 5.86 -8.52
CA HIS A 62 3.89 5.34 -9.74
C HIS A 62 4.88 6.34 -10.37
N HIS A 63 4.63 7.64 -10.20
CA HIS A 63 5.48 8.70 -10.73
C HIS A 63 5.72 9.75 -9.65
N GLN A 64 7.00 10.04 -9.42
CA GLN A 64 7.44 11.07 -8.49
C GLN A 64 8.60 11.82 -9.18
N PRO A 65 8.35 13.02 -9.75
CA PRO A 65 9.34 13.74 -10.55
C PRO A 65 10.56 14.19 -9.72
N SER A 66 10.38 14.36 -8.41
CA SER A 66 11.46 14.65 -7.46
C SER A 66 12.06 13.40 -6.82
N ALA A 67 11.79 12.20 -7.36
CA ALA A 67 12.43 10.99 -6.87
C ALA A 67 13.92 11.05 -7.18
N THR A 68 14.75 10.77 -6.18
CA THR A 68 16.18 10.52 -6.36
C THR A 68 16.37 9.43 -7.41
N SER A 69 17.25 9.65 -8.38
CA SER A 69 17.52 8.66 -9.42
C SER A 69 18.02 7.34 -8.81
N ALA A 70 17.79 6.24 -9.52
CA ALA A 70 18.20 4.92 -9.06
C ALA A 70 19.73 4.85 -8.85
N ASP A 71 20.50 5.49 -9.72
CA ASP A 71 21.96 5.54 -9.63
C ASP A 71 22.45 6.26 -8.36
N ILE A 72 21.85 7.41 -8.02
CA ILE A 72 22.18 8.13 -6.79
C ILE A 72 21.77 7.32 -5.57
N THR A 73 20.60 6.68 -5.60
CA THR A 73 20.14 5.80 -4.51
C THR A 73 21.13 4.64 -4.28
N GLN A 74 21.58 3.98 -5.35
CA GLN A 74 22.55 2.90 -5.26
C GLN A 74 23.89 3.37 -4.70
N ARG A 75 24.35 4.56 -5.11
CA ARG A 75 25.59 5.17 -4.63
C ARG A 75 25.50 5.54 -3.13
N ILE A 76 24.36 6.08 -2.69
CA ILE A 76 24.06 6.32 -1.26
C ILE A 76 24.11 5.02 -0.46
N GLU A 77 23.47 3.95 -0.97
CA GLU A 77 23.48 2.64 -0.31
C GLU A 77 24.88 2.05 -0.18
N ALA A 78 25.69 2.11 -1.24
CA ALA A 78 27.08 1.64 -1.23
C ALA A 78 27.91 2.38 -0.16
N MET A 79 27.87 3.73 -0.16
CA MET A 79 28.58 4.53 0.84
C MET A 79 28.15 4.20 2.28
N ARG A 80 26.85 3.94 2.51
CA ARG A 80 26.35 3.52 3.83
C ARG A 80 26.83 2.13 4.23
N ARG A 81 26.85 1.17 3.29
CA ARG A 81 27.24 -0.22 3.58
C ARG A 81 28.74 -0.37 3.76
N GLU A 82 29.53 0.22 2.87
CA GLU A 82 30.99 0.05 2.81
C GLU A 82 31.71 0.96 3.80
N HIS A 83 31.28 2.22 3.90
CA HIS A 83 31.99 3.22 4.69
C HIS A 83 31.27 3.63 5.97
N LYS A 84 30.00 3.24 6.16
CA LYS A 84 29.13 3.65 7.28
C LYS A 84 29.09 5.17 7.47
N TRP A 85 29.21 5.91 6.37
CA TRP A 85 29.30 7.36 6.42
C TRP A 85 28.00 8.02 6.92
N PRO A 86 28.12 9.12 7.68
CA PRO A 86 26.97 9.90 8.09
C PRO A 86 26.32 10.59 6.88
N THR A 87 25.04 10.93 7.01
CA THR A 87 24.27 11.59 5.94
C THR A 87 24.96 12.84 5.41
N SER A 88 25.54 13.68 6.29
CA SER A 88 26.26 14.90 5.88
C SER A 88 27.41 14.63 4.90
N ARG A 89 28.16 13.54 5.10
CA ARG A 89 29.25 13.15 4.21
C ARG A 89 28.72 12.61 2.89
N ILE A 90 27.68 11.80 2.93
CA ILE A 90 27.06 11.24 1.72
C ILE A 90 26.47 12.34 0.84
N THR A 91 25.83 13.35 1.42
CA THR A 91 25.31 14.51 0.68
C THR A 91 26.43 15.24 -0.07
N PHE A 92 27.56 15.51 0.61
CA PHE A 92 28.73 16.13 -0.03
C PHE A 92 29.28 15.34 -1.21
N GLU A 93 29.20 14.00 -1.17
CA GLU A 93 29.69 13.13 -2.24
C GLU A 93 28.67 12.89 -3.38
N CYS A 94 27.41 13.31 -3.18
CA CYS A 94 26.31 13.17 -4.15
C CYS A 94 25.97 14.47 -4.89
N ASP A 95 26.18 15.64 -4.27
CA ASP A 95 26.06 16.98 -4.86
C ASP A 95 27.46 17.62 -4.89
N PRO A 96 28.24 17.50 -5.98
CA PRO A 96 29.53 18.20 -6.11
C PRO A 96 29.36 19.70 -6.40
#